data_AF-A0A4P9ZLJ2-F1
#
_entry.id   AF-A0A4P9ZLJ2-F1
#
_cell.length_a   1.000
_cell.length_b   1.000
_cell.length_c   1.000
_cell.angle_alpha   90.00
_cell.angle_beta   90.00
_cell.angle_gamma   90.00
#
_symmetry.space_group_name_H-M   'P 1'
#
loop_
_entity.id
_entity.type
_entity.pdbx_description
1 polymer ?
#
loop_
_entity_poly.entity_id
_entity_poly.type
_entity_poly.pdbx_seq_one_letter_code
_entity_poly.pdbx_strand_id
1 'polypeptide(L)'
;ATYKAGGSASVKFSSTGAAHNGGHCQFSLSYDKGKTFTAIHTIMNSCPTLGGSLSVPIPSNAPSAAMAIFAWTWVNKSGNREFYMNCADVKIEGKAGGSLSGPKIVIANYPGG
;
A
#
# COMPACT_ATOMS: atom_id res chain seq x y z
N ALA A 1 -2.99 2.08 -13.41
CA ALA A 1 -3.60 3.40 -13.13
C ALA A 1 -2.53 4.50 -13.17
N THR A 2 -2.89 5.79 -13.27
CA THR A 2 -1.92 6.90 -13.22
C THR A 2 -2.19 7.77 -11.99
N TYR A 3 -1.18 8.04 -11.19
CA TYR A 3 -1.27 8.91 -10.01
C TYR A 3 -0.21 10.01 -10.06
N LYS A 4 -0.55 11.17 -9.48
CA LYS A 4 0.35 12.32 -9.39
C LYS A 4 1.01 12.38 -8.02
N ALA A 5 2.30 12.70 -7.96
CA ALA A 5 2.94 13.04 -6.70
C ALA A 5 2.22 14.22 -6.03
N GLY A 6 1.95 14.09 -4.73
CA GLY A 6 1.16 15.08 -3.96
C GLY A 6 -0.35 14.95 -4.14
N GLY A 7 -0.80 14.07 -5.04
CA GLY A 7 -2.20 13.68 -5.16
C GLY A 7 -2.53 12.47 -4.28
N SER A 8 -3.59 11.76 -4.63
CA SER A 8 -4.02 10.55 -3.92
C SER A 8 -4.43 9.43 -4.86
N ALA A 9 -4.23 8.19 -4.43
CA ALA A 9 -4.75 6.98 -5.05
C ALA A 9 -6.08 6.58 -4.39
N SER A 10 -7.12 6.33 -5.20
CA SER A 10 -8.37 5.77 -4.70
C SER A 10 -8.27 4.26 -4.61
N VAL A 11 -8.55 3.72 -3.42
CA VAL A 11 -8.59 2.29 -3.12
C VAL A 11 -10.02 1.92 -2.75
N LYS A 12 -10.52 0.82 -3.33
CA LYS A 12 -11.82 0.22 -2.99
C LYS A 12 -11.60 -1.23 -2.62
N PHE A 13 -12.18 -1.65 -1.52
CA PHE A 13 -12.10 -3.03 -1.05
C PHE A 13 -13.32 -3.82 -1.53
N SER A 14 -13.14 -5.12 -1.77
CA SER A 14 -14.25 -6.02 -2.09
C SER A 14 -15.35 -5.93 -1.03
N SER A 15 -16.62 -5.95 -1.44
CA SER A 15 -17.76 -6.03 -0.51
C SER A 15 -17.97 -7.44 0.05
N THR A 16 -17.17 -8.42 -0.37
CA THR A 16 -17.22 -9.81 0.08
C THR A 16 -15.96 -10.20 0.84
N GLY A 17 -16.10 -11.15 1.78
CA GLY A 17 -15.02 -11.60 2.66
C GLY A 17 -15.29 -11.28 4.13
N ALA A 18 -14.23 -11.26 4.95
CA ALA A 18 -14.29 -10.96 6.37
C ALA A 18 -13.42 -9.75 6.73
N ALA A 19 -13.94 -8.85 7.55
CA ALA A 19 -13.21 -7.65 7.96
C ALA A 19 -12.15 -7.92 9.05
N HIS A 20 -12.18 -9.10 9.68
CA HIS A 20 -11.28 -9.52 10.75
C HIS A 20 -11.04 -8.46 11.85
N ASN A 21 -12.10 -7.71 12.20
CA ASN A 21 -12.08 -6.59 13.15
C ASN A 21 -11.03 -5.50 12.81
N GLY A 22 -10.71 -5.33 11.52
CA GLY A 22 -9.68 -4.41 11.04
C GLY A 22 -8.29 -5.02 11.16
N GLY A 23 -7.36 -4.29 11.79
CA GLY A 23 -5.94 -4.65 11.84
C GLY A 23 -5.07 -3.54 11.26
N HIS A 24 -3.84 -3.89 10.90
CA HIS A 24 -2.82 -2.93 10.47
C HIS A 24 -2.62 -3.06 8.97
N CYS A 25 -2.72 -1.96 8.23
CA CYS A 25 -2.37 -1.98 6.82
C CYS A 25 -1.41 -0.87 6.43
N GLN A 26 -0.60 -1.18 5.43
CA GLN A 26 0.30 -0.23 4.81
C GLN A 26 0.01 -0.16 3.33
N PHE A 27 0.14 1.04 2.79
CA PHE A 27 0.21 1.30 1.37
C PHE A 27 1.63 1.70 1.03
N SER A 28 2.16 1.15 -0.04
CA SER A 28 3.57 1.27 -0.37
C SER A 28 3.79 1.40 -1.87
N LEU A 29 4.95 1.94 -2.24
CA LEU A 29 5.42 2.00 -3.61
C LEU A 29 6.74 1.23 -3.74
N SER A 30 6.88 0.54 -4.87
CA SER A 30 8.13 -0.06 -5.33
C SER A 30 8.48 0.48 -6.71
N TYR A 31 9.74 0.89 -6.87
CA TYR A 31 10.31 1.38 -8.12
C TYR A 31 11.35 0.41 -8.71
N ASP A 32 11.60 -0.71 -8.04
CA ASP A 32 12.66 -1.68 -8.37
C ASP A 32 12.09 -3.05 -8.74
N LYS A 33 10.92 -3.06 -9.37
CA LYS A 33 10.19 -4.26 -9.81
C LYS A 33 9.81 -5.19 -8.64
N GLY A 34 9.45 -4.61 -7.49
CA GLY A 34 8.93 -5.35 -6.34
C GLY A 34 10.00 -5.95 -5.44
N LYS A 35 11.27 -5.56 -5.59
CA LYS A 35 12.34 -6.03 -4.69
C LYS A 35 12.26 -5.34 -3.33
N THR A 36 11.91 -4.05 -3.31
CA THR A 36 11.71 -3.29 -2.09
C THR A 36 10.43 -2.46 -2.17
N PHE A 37 9.77 -2.33 -1.02
CA PHE A 37 8.54 -1.56 -0.87
C PHE A 37 8.73 -0.54 0.24
N THR A 38 8.53 0.73 -0.10
CA THR A 38 8.58 1.83 0.86
C THR A 38 7.16 2.20 1.26
N ALA A 39 6.84 2.10 2.56
CA ALA A 39 5.53 2.46 3.06
C ALA A 39 5.33 3.99 2.97
N ILE A 40 4.22 4.40 2.37
CA ILE A 40 3.83 5.80 2.16
C ILE A 40 2.61 6.19 2.98
N HIS A 41 1.81 5.22 3.42
CA HIS A 41 0.68 5.45 4.31
C HIS A 41 0.48 4.21 5.20
N THR A 42 0.19 4.42 6.48
CA THR A 42 -0.01 3.33 7.46
C THR A 42 -1.28 3.62 8.26
N ILE A 43 -2.13 2.61 8.40
CA ILE A 43 -3.32 2.63 9.26
C ILE A 43 -3.16 1.52 10.28
N MET A 44 -3.25 1.89 11.56
CA MET A 44 -3.07 0.97 12.66
C MET A 44 -4.41 0.58 13.27
N ASN A 45 -4.57 -0.69 13.65
CA ASN A 45 -5.73 -1.28 14.35
C ASN A 45 -7.08 -1.28 13.60
N SER A 46 -7.33 -0.31 12.73
CA SER A 46 -8.63 -0.06 12.11
C SER A 46 -8.54 0.03 10.59
N CYS A 47 -7.68 -0.78 9.96
CA CYS A 47 -7.60 -0.80 8.51
C CYS A 47 -9.01 -1.00 7.91
N PRO A 48 -9.51 -0.07 7.08
CA PRO A 48 -10.77 -0.25 6.40
C PRO A 48 -10.60 -1.41 5.42
N THR A 49 -11.44 -2.43 5.57
CA THR A 49 -11.55 -3.55 4.64
C THR A 49 -13.02 -3.66 4.20
N LEU A 50 -13.42 -4.79 3.61
CA LEU A 50 -14.80 -5.17 3.29
C LEU A 50 -15.76 -4.02 2.90
N GLY A 51 -15.80 -3.66 1.62
CA GLY A 51 -16.68 -2.61 1.08
C GLY A 51 -16.23 -1.19 1.41
N GLY A 52 -15.19 -1.02 2.21
CA GLY A 52 -14.56 0.26 2.48
C GLY A 52 -13.91 0.89 1.23
N SER A 53 -13.69 2.20 1.31
CA SER A 53 -12.87 2.92 0.35
C SER A 53 -11.94 3.88 1.06
N LEU A 54 -10.79 4.17 0.46
CA LEU A 54 -9.77 5.04 1.02
C LEU A 54 -9.13 5.90 -0.07
N SER A 55 -8.79 7.13 0.29
CA SER A 55 -7.92 7.99 -0.51
C SER A 55 -6.53 7.98 0.10
N VAL A 56 -5.59 7.29 -0.54
CA VAL A 56 -4.22 7.12 -0.06
C VAL A 56 -3.34 8.23 -0.62
N PRO A 57 -2.72 9.08 0.21
CA PRO A 57 -1.85 10.15 -0.29
C PRO A 57 -0.60 9.57 -0.96
N ILE A 58 -0.27 10.10 -2.15
CA ILE A 58 1.01 9.84 -2.82
C ILE A 58 1.98 10.95 -2.41
N PRO A 59 3.17 10.65 -1.89
CA PRO A 59 4.12 11.67 -1.46
C PRO A 59 4.44 12.68 -2.57
N SER A 60 4.51 13.96 -2.23
CA SER A 60 4.82 15.05 -3.18
C SER A 60 6.21 14.95 -3.80
N ASN A 61 7.14 14.26 -3.13
CA ASN A 61 8.48 13.99 -3.62
C ASN A 61 8.60 12.65 -4.40
N ALA A 62 7.50 11.92 -4.62
CA ALA A 62 7.57 10.64 -5.31
C ALA A 62 8.22 10.82 -6.72
N PRO A 63 9.20 9.99 -7.10
CA PRO A 63 9.83 10.07 -8.40
C PRO A 63 8.88 9.69 -9.52
N SER A 64 9.09 10.26 -10.70
CA SER A 64 8.38 9.85 -11.91
C SER A 64 8.76 8.42 -12.30
N ALA A 65 7.76 7.63 -12.66
CA ALA A 65 7.97 6.31 -13.24
C ALA A 65 6.85 5.95 -14.20
N ALA A 66 7.23 5.43 -15.38
CA ALA A 66 6.27 4.83 -16.31
C ALA A 66 5.63 3.55 -15.73
N MET A 67 6.37 2.84 -14.88
CA MET A 67 5.92 1.66 -14.16
C MET A 67 6.52 1.66 -12.75
N ALA A 68 5.65 1.68 -11.75
CA ALA A 68 5.91 1.41 -10.35
C ALA A 68 4.83 0.43 -9.84
N ILE A 69 5.09 -0.22 -8.71
CA ILE A 69 4.11 -1.11 -8.08
C ILE A 69 3.54 -0.39 -6.86
N PHE A 70 2.23 -0.22 -6.83
CA PHE A 70 1.51 0.19 -5.63
C PHE A 70 0.99 -1.06 -4.92
N ALA A 71 1.34 -1.22 -3.65
CA ALA A 71 0.95 -2.40 -2.87
C ALA A 71 0.20 -2.01 -1.60
N TRP A 72 -0.85 -2.76 -1.32
CA TRP A 72 -1.55 -2.79 -0.05
C TRP A 72 -1.16 -4.05 0.69
N THR A 73 -0.74 -3.92 1.94
CA THR A 73 -0.50 -5.03 2.86
C THR A 73 -1.40 -4.91 4.07
N TRP A 74 -1.83 -6.04 4.64
CA TRP A 74 -2.70 -6.06 5.81
C TRP A 74 -2.39 -7.24 6.72
N VAL A 75 -2.15 -6.94 7.99
CA VAL A 75 -2.10 -7.90 9.10
C VAL A 75 -3.43 -7.81 9.84
N ASN A 76 -4.19 -8.89 9.81
CA ASN A 76 -5.53 -8.94 10.38
C ASN A 76 -5.49 -8.92 11.92
N LYS A 77 -6.49 -8.30 12.55
CA LYS A 77 -6.55 -8.20 14.03
C LYS A 77 -7.01 -9.51 14.68
N SER A 78 -8.05 -10.13 14.14
CA SER A 78 -8.70 -11.31 14.73
C SER A 78 -8.88 -12.46 13.73
N GLY A 79 -8.92 -13.69 14.24
CA GLY A 79 -8.91 -14.90 13.42
C GLY A 79 -7.51 -15.49 13.35
N ASN A 80 -7.19 -16.20 12.26
CA ASN A 80 -5.85 -16.74 12.05
C ASN A 80 -4.81 -15.62 11.99
N ARG A 81 -3.55 -15.95 12.25
CA ARG A 81 -2.45 -14.99 12.10
C ARG A 81 -2.11 -14.92 10.62
N GLU A 82 -2.63 -13.91 9.93
CA GLU A 82 -2.55 -13.84 8.47
C GLU A 82 -1.89 -12.53 8.03
N PHE A 83 -1.32 -12.58 6.83
CA PHE A 83 -0.78 -11.42 6.13
C PHE A 83 -1.29 -11.46 4.70
N TYR A 84 -1.95 -10.39 4.31
CA TYR A 84 -2.50 -10.21 2.98
C TYR A 84 -1.70 -9.18 2.22
N MET A 85 -1.53 -9.39 0.92
CA MET A 85 -0.91 -8.43 0.03
C MET A 85 -1.60 -8.44 -1.32
N ASN A 86 -1.89 -7.25 -1.85
CA ASN A 86 -2.33 -7.07 -3.23
C ASN A 86 -1.53 -5.94 -3.90
N CYS A 87 -1.15 -6.16 -5.15
CA CYS A 87 -0.33 -5.24 -5.94
C CYS A 87 -1.09 -4.71 -7.16
N ALA A 88 -0.73 -3.52 -7.60
CA ALA A 88 -1.19 -2.94 -8.85
C ALA A 88 -0.04 -2.20 -9.55
N ASP A 89 0.09 -2.40 -10.85
CA ASP A 89 1.00 -1.62 -11.68
C ASP A 89 0.43 -0.22 -11.93
N VAL A 90 1.25 0.79 -11.65
CA VAL A 90 0.86 2.19 -11.70
C VAL A 90 1.92 3.03 -12.41
N LYS A 91 1.48 4.06 -13.10
CA LYS A 91 2.32 5.17 -13.55
C LYS A 91 2.31 6.24 -12.47
N ILE A 92 3.49 6.71 -12.06
CA ILE A 92 3.62 7.87 -11.18
C ILE A 92 4.10 9.06 -12.01
N GLU A 93 3.26 10.08 -12.09
CA GLU A 93 3.61 11.40 -12.58
C GLU A 93 4.21 12.18 -11.42
N GLY A 94 5.53 12.05 -11.26
CA GLY A 94 6.27 12.51 -10.11
C GLY A 94 7.17 13.71 -10.39
N LYS A 95 8.10 13.94 -9.45
CA LYS A 95 9.11 14.99 -9.57
C LYS A 95 10.35 14.45 -10.28
N ALA A 96 10.89 15.22 -11.23
CA ALA A 96 12.20 14.94 -11.81
C ALA A 96 13.27 15.03 -10.70
N GLY A 97 14.09 13.99 -10.54
CA GLY A 97 15.03 13.88 -9.42
C GLY A 97 14.37 13.68 -8.05
N GLY A 98 13.08 13.32 -8.02
CA GLY A 98 12.39 12.97 -6.79
C GLY A 98 12.95 11.70 -6.15
N SER A 99 12.67 11.50 -4.88
CA SER A 99 13.06 10.30 -4.14
C SER A 99 11.97 9.90 -3.17
N LEU A 100 11.84 8.59 -2.97
CA LEU A 100 10.92 8.07 -1.98
C LEU A 100 11.71 7.67 -0.74
N SER A 101 11.38 8.28 0.39
CA SER A 101 11.96 7.98 1.70
C SER A 101 10.85 7.52 2.64
N GLY A 102 11.09 6.46 3.38
CA GLY A 102 10.13 5.91 4.31
C GLY A 102 10.61 4.56 4.82
N PRO A 103 9.92 3.98 5.81
CA PRO A 103 10.25 2.66 6.29
C PRO A 103 9.93 1.60 5.24
N LYS A 104 10.64 0.48 5.31
CA LYS A 104 10.21 -0.74 4.61
C LYS A 104 8.87 -1.20 5.17
N ILE A 105 8.07 -1.88 4.34
CA ILE A 105 6.85 -2.51 4.81
C ILE A 105 7.15 -3.56 5.90
N VAL A 106 6.20 -3.74 6.81
CA VAL A 106 6.21 -4.85 7.75
C VAL A 106 5.74 -6.10 7.02
N ILE A 107 6.49 -7.19 7.16
CA ILE A 107 6.07 -8.55 6.79
C ILE A 107 5.89 -9.29 8.11
N ALA A 108 4.73 -9.90 8.29
CA ALA A 108 4.41 -10.69 9.48
C ALA A 108 3.67 -11.96 9.03
N ASN A 109 3.67 -13.01 9.85
CA ASN A 109 2.88 -14.21 9.62
C ASN A 109 3.07 -14.88 8.23
N TYR A 110 4.21 -14.63 7.57
CA TYR A 110 4.61 -15.24 6.31
C TYR A 110 5.85 -16.11 6.56
N PRO A 111 5.92 -17.35 6.06
CA PRO A 111 7.09 -18.21 6.28
C PRO A 111 8.39 -17.53 5.83
N GLY A 112 9.34 -17.38 6.75
CA GLY A 112 10.63 -16.72 6.49
C GLY A 112 10.62 -15.18 6.62
N GLY A 113 9.55 -14.60 7.16
CA GLY A 113 9.44 -13.19 7.56
C GLY A 113 9.39 -13.00 9.06
#